data_AF-A0A3M5G5X2-F1
#
_entry.id   AF-A0A3M5G5X2-F1
#
_cell.length_a   1.000
_cell.length_b   1.000
_cell.length_c   1.000
_cell.angle_alpha   90.00
_cell.angle_beta   90.00
_cell.angle_gamma   90.00
#
_symmetry.space_group_name_H-M   'P 1'
#
loop_
_entity.id
_entity.type
_entity.pdbx_description
1 polymer ?
#
loop_
_entity_poly.entity_id
_entity_poly.type
_entity_poly.pdbx_seq_one_letter_code
_entity_poly.pdbx_strand_id
1 'polypeptide(L)'
;MVSDTRLGDAIIDSVTNFENYDFVENRPNRGGQRFATTFDLRDYPSGGTYPGMWDEAIEQQFEFTLVQTFLFEDRNKAKDKFKKHVADLGSVERDSRQTEELENAIEAITLGDKAFGCYHASLIVYGKTPDQAIENGTKMASVFTVRDATFVRSTMSNIDTWYTQFPGVTEAMYPMMKSTENLACSFSLHSTPTGKVKGNPIGDGTGVMPVLTANKALYVLNVHDSPPGQNNLGEMLPGHAVFTGQTGVGKTTAEATLLTFLSRFDPLIFGIDYNESLKHLLCALGAEYYTVQLGHFT
;
A
#
# COMPACT_ATOMS: atom_id res chain seq x y z
N MET A 1 8.34 1.86 14.52
CA MET A 1 7.35 0.99 15.20
C MET A 1 5.97 1.47 14.81
N VAL A 2 5.32 0.70 13.93
CA VAL A 2 3.87 0.76 13.70
C VAL A 2 3.23 0.25 15.00
N SER A 3 2.21 0.92 15.52
CA SER A 3 1.60 0.60 16.80
C SER A 3 1.08 -0.85 16.84
N ASP A 4 1.26 -1.55 17.97
CA ASP A 4 0.88 -2.96 18.16
C ASP A 4 -0.64 -3.21 18.08
N THR A 5 -1.45 -2.15 18.07
CA THR A 5 -2.91 -2.24 17.97
C THR A 5 -3.32 -2.10 16.51
N ARG A 6 -4.07 -3.09 15.99
CA ARG A 6 -4.62 -3.04 14.63
C ARG A 6 -5.54 -1.82 14.51
N LEU A 7 -5.49 -1.15 13.36
CA LEU A 7 -6.26 0.07 13.11
C LEU A 7 -7.78 -0.15 13.34
N GLY A 8 -8.33 -1.27 12.89
CA GLY A 8 -9.75 -1.61 13.10
C GLY A 8 -10.13 -1.74 14.58
N ASP A 9 -9.29 -2.38 15.39
CA ASP A 9 -9.54 -2.54 16.83
C ASP A 9 -9.42 -1.20 17.56
N ALA A 10 -8.42 -0.40 17.17
CA ALA A 10 -8.20 0.93 17.72
C ALA A 10 -9.41 1.84 17.47
N ILE A 11 -9.96 1.83 16.25
CA ILE A 11 -11.07 2.71 15.88
C ILE A 11 -12.35 2.37 16.66
N ILE A 12 -12.70 1.09 16.82
CA ILE A 12 -13.95 0.69 17.49
C ILE A 12 -13.93 1.02 18.98
N ASP A 13 -12.80 0.76 19.64
CA ASP A 13 -12.64 0.95 21.09
C ASP A 13 -12.09 2.34 21.45
N SER A 14 -12.17 3.31 20.54
CA SER A 14 -11.64 4.66 20.74
C SER A 14 -12.70 5.70 21.04
N VAL A 15 -12.26 6.72 21.77
CA VAL A 15 -12.93 8.03 21.75
C VAL A 15 -12.32 8.84 20.61
N THR A 16 -13.16 9.26 19.66
CA THR A 16 -12.75 10.09 18.52
C THR A 16 -13.26 11.51 18.68
N ASN A 17 -12.35 12.48 18.71
CA ASN A 17 -12.64 13.90 18.78
C ASN A 17 -12.36 14.57 17.44
N PHE A 18 -13.24 15.49 17.04
CA PHE A 18 -13.11 16.31 15.84
C PHE A 18 -12.90 17.77 16.25
N GLU A 19 -11.72 18.08 16.81
CA GLU A 19 -11.43 19.44 17.29
C GLU A 19 -11.22 20.41 16.13
N ASN A 20 -11.85 21.59 16.20
CA ASN A 20 -11.70 22.74 15.28
C ASN A 20 -11.79 22.42 13.77
N TYR A 21 -12.37 21.28 13.39
CA TYR A 21 -12.51 20.80 12.00
C TYR A 21 -11.21 20.58 11.23
N ASP A 22 -10.04 20.74 11.86
CA ASP A 22 -8.76 20.65 11.17
C ASP A 22 -8.18 19.24 11.20
N PHE A 23 -8.32 18.51 12.30
CA PHE A 23 -7.80 17.16 12.43
C PHE A 23 -8.74 16.29 13.25
N VAL A 24 -8.53 14.99 13.17
CA VAL A 24 -9.18 13.98 13.99
C VAL A 24 -8.18 13.54 15.05
N GLU A 25 -8.60 13.55 16.31
CA GLU A 25 -7.86 12.92 17.40
C GLU A 25 -8.56 11.63 17.80
N ASN A 26 -7.89 10.51 17.58
CA ASN A 26 -8.36 9.19 17.95
C ASN A 26 -7.62 8.70 19.20
N ARG A 27 -8.37 8.40 20.26
CA ARG A 27 -7.84 7.93 21.56
C ARG A 27 -8.29 6.49 21.81
N PRO A 28 -7.59 5.49 21.27
CA PRO A 28 -7.90 4.08 21.53
C PRO A 28 -7.56 3.70 22.98
N ASN A 29 -8.28 2.72 23.53
CA ASN A 29 -8.01 2.18 24.87
C ASN A 29 -6.58 1.63 25.05
N ARG A 30 -5.92 1.24 23.96
CA ARG A 30 -4.52 0.76 23.90
C ARG A 30 -3.82 1.34 22.66
N GLY A 31 -2.50 1.47 22.72
CA GLY A 31 -1.70 1.86 21.54
C GLY A 31 -1.44 3.36 21.36
N GLY A 32 -1.92 4.20 22.28
CA GLY A 32 -1.62 5.63 22.34
C GLY A 32 -2.51 6.50 21.43
N GLN A 33 -2.46 7.81 21.64
CA GLN A 33 -3.22 8.78 20.84
C GLN A 33 -2.72 8.81 19.40
N ARG A 34 -3.64 9.01 18.45
CA ARG A 34 -3.35 9.15 17.03
C ARG A 34 -4.05 10.38 16.47
N PHE A 35 -3.40 11.04 15.53
CA PHE A 35 -3.96 12.20 14.82
C PHE A 35 -4.15 11.87 13.36
N ALA A 36 -5.17 12.43 12.72
CA ALA A 36 -5.38 12.27 11.30
C ALA A 36 -5.92 13.55 10.64
N THR A 37 -5.68 13.69 9.34
CA THR A 37 -6.36 14.66 8.48
C THR A 37 -7.20 13.93 7.44
N THR A 38 -8.34 14.50 7.10
CA THR A 38 -9.34 13.92 6.19
C THR A 38 -9.43 14.75 4.92
N PHE A 39 -9.64 14.08 3.78
CA PHE A 39 -9.76 14.72 2.47
C PHE A 39 -10.84 14.03 1.64
N ASP A 40 -11.59 14.85 0.89
CA ASP A 40 -12.59 14.43 -0.08
C ASP A 40 -12.02 14.54 -1.48
N LEU A 41 -12.28 13.54 -2.31
CA LEU A 41 -12.04 13.67 -3.73
C LEU A 41 -13.02 14.67 -4.35
N ARG A 42 -12.49 15.75 -4.94
CA ARG A 42 -13.28 16.81 -5.58
C ARG A 42 -13.21 16.74 -7.10
N ASP A 43 -12.02 16.46 -7.62
CA ASP A 43 -11.81 16.33 -9.05
C ASP A 43 -11.19 14.98 -9.35
N TYR A 44 -11.71 14.35 -10.40
CA TYR A 44 -11.25 13.07 -10.90
C TYR A 44 -10.54 13.30 -12.25
N PRO A 45 -9.49 12.51 -12.59
CA PRO A 45 -8.70 12.75 -13.79
C PRO A 45 -9.54 12.92 -15.06
N SER A 46 -9.35 14.04 -15.75
CA SER A 46 -10.10 14.41 -16.96
C SER A 46 -9.47 13.84 -18.24
N GLY A 47 -8.16 13.55 -18.22
CA GLY A 47 -7.41 12.96 -19.33
C GLY A 47 -7.64 11.45 -19.54
N GLY A 48 -8.59 10.86 -18.82
CA GLY A 48 -8.87 9.42 -18.84
C GLY A 48 -8.27 8.67 -17.64
N THR A 49 -8.54 7.37 -17.58
CA THR A 49 -8.07 6.48 -16.50
C THR A 49 -7.23 5.35 -17.05
N TYR A 50 -6.26 4.89 -16.28
CA TYR A 50 -5.43 3.74 -16.59
C TYR A 50 -5.22 2.87 -15.34
N PRO A 51 -5.00 1.55 -15.50
CA PRO A 51 -4.77 0.65 -14.36
C PRO A 51 -3.58 1.11 -13.51
N GLY A 52 -3.75 1.15 -12.18
CA GLY A 52 -2.68 1.53 -11.26
C GLY A 52 -2.45 3.03 -11.13
N MET A 53 -3.37 3.89 -11.60
CA MET A 53 -3.17 5.34 -11.61
C MET A 53 -2.92 5.99 -10.24
N TRP A 54 -3.19 5.28 -9.15
CA TRP A 54 -3.01 5.72 -7.76
C TRP A 54 -2.02 4.86 -6.97
N ASP A 55 -1.24 4.00 -7.62
CA ASP A 55 -0.31 3.08 -6.94
C ASP A 55 0.77 3.82 -6.12
N GLU A 56 1.17 5.03 -6.51
CA GLU A 56 2.15 5.84 -5.77
C GLU A 56 1.69 6.21 -4.36
N ALA A 57 0.38 6.18 -4.10
CA ALA A 57 -0.15 6.36 -2.75
C ALA A 57 0.34 5.25 -1.81
N ILE A 58 0.45 4.01 -2.29
CA ILE A 58 0.89 2.83 -1.51
C ILE A 58 2.38 2.94 -1.14
N GLU A 59 3.16 3.70 -1.89
CA GLU A 59 4.59 3.88 -1.66
C GLU A 59 4.91 4.89 -0.54
N GLN A 60 3.90 5.64 -0.09
CA GLN A 60 4.08 6.66 0.94
C GLN A 60 4.45 6.03 2.29
N GLN A 61 5.46 6.62 2.95
CA GLN A 61 6.04 6.10 4.19
C GLN A 61 5.31 6.62 5.45
N PHE A 62 4.00 6.74 5.37
CA PHE A 62 3.12 7.12 6.47
C PHE A 62 1.80 6.35 6.39
N GLU A 63 1.13 6.21 7.52
CA GLU A 63 -0.13 5.48 7.60
C GLU A 63 -1.26 6.31 6.99
N PHE A 64 -2.11 5.67 6.18
CA PHE A 64 -3.30 6.27 5.59
C PHE A 64 -4.37 5.21 5.33
N THR A 65 -5.61 5.67 5.15
CA THR A 65 -6.75 4.89 4.68
C THR A 65 -7.32 5.59 3.46
N LEU A 66 -7.26 4.94 2.29
CA LEU A 66 -7.97 5.37 1.10
C LEU A 66 -9.26 4.55 0.98
N VAL A 67 -10.40 5.21 1.12
CA VAL A 67 -11.72 4.60 0.99
C VAL A 67 -12.24 4.92 -0.40
N GLN A 68 -12.68 3.91 -1.14
CA GLN A 68 -13.37 4.06 -2.42
C GLN A 68 -14.72 3.35 -2.32
N THR A 69 -15.80 4.11 -2.49
CA THR A 69 -17.18 3.62 -2.47
C THR A 69 -17.77 3.75 -3.85
N PHE A 70 -18.37 2.66 -4.37
CA PHE A 70 -19.08 2.67 -5.64
C PHE A 70 -20.47 2.05 -5.46
N LEU A 71 -21.51 2.88 -5.59
CA LEU A 71 -22.89 2.44 -5.53
C LEU A 71 -23.45 2.40 -6.96
N PHE A 72 -23.79 1.21 -7.44
CA PHE A 72 -24.37 1.03 -8.77
C PHE A 72 -25.64 1.87 -8.93
N GLU A 73 -25.71 2.60 -10.04
CA GLU A 73 -26.90 3.36 -10.43
C GLU A 73 -27.73 2.51 -11.40
N ASP A 74 -29.06 2.63 -11.33
CA ASP A 74 -29.95 2.02 -12.29
C ASP A 74 -29.65 2.53 -13.72
N ARG A 75 -29.65 1.62 -14.70
CA ARG A 75 -29.29 1.94 -16.09
C ARG A 75 -30.15 3.05 -16.67
N ASN A 76 -31.45 3.07 -16.40
CA ASN A 76 -32.35 4.10 -16.94
C ASN A 76 -32.09 5.44 -16.25
N LYS A 77 -31.89 5.44 -14.93
CA LYS A 77 -31.53 6.67 -14.19
C LYS A 77 -30.21 7.26 -14.65
N ALA A 78 -29.19 6.44 -14.91
CA ALA A 78 -27.91 6.90 -15.43
C ALA A 78 -28.07 7.53 -16.83
N LYS A 79 -28.80 6.87 -17.74
CA LYS A 79 -29.10 7.42 -19.08
C LYS A 79 -29.84 8.76 -18.99
N ASP A 80 -30.84 8.86 -18.14
CA ASP A 80 -31.63 10.09 -18.00
C ASP A 80 -30.79 11.26 -17.47
N LYS A 81 -29.86 10.99 -16.54
CA LYS A 81 -28.88 11.99 -16.08
C LYS A 81 -27.96 12.45 -17.21
N PHE A 82 -27.43 11.53 -18.01
CA PHE A 82 -26.56 11.89 -19.15
C PHE A 82 -27.31 12.63 -20.26
N LYS A 83 -28.55 12.23 -20.59
CA LYS A 83 -29.38 12.95 -21.57
C LYS A 83 -29.68 14.37 -21.14
N LYS A 84 -29.98 14.59 -19.85
CA LYS A 84 -30.13 15.93 -19.30
C LYS A 84 -28.83 16.73 -19.44
N HIS A 85 -27.70 16.12 -19.11
CA HIS A 85 -26.40 16.78 -19.23
C HIS A 85 -26.04 17.16 -20.68
N VAL A 86 -26.34 16.29 -21.65
CA VAL A 86 -26.23 16.59 -23.09
C VAL A 86 -27.11 17.77 -23.49
N ALA A 87 -28.37 17.79 -23.05
CA ALA A 87 -29.30 18.88 -23.35
C ALA A 87 -28.84 20.21 -22.76
N ASP A 88 -28.32 20.19 -21.53
CA ASP A 88 -27.78 21.37 -20.85
C ASP A 88 -26.54 21.91 -21.58
N LEU A 89 -25.60 21.04 -21.97
CA LEU A 89 -24.39 21.45 -22.72
C LEU A 89 -24.72 21.95 -24.13
N GLY A 90 -25.62 21.28 -24.85
CA GLY A 90 -26.02 21.67 -26.20
C GLY A 90 -26.75 23.01 -26.27
N SER A 91 -27.20 23.55 -25.13
CA SER A 91 -27.76 24.90 -25.03
C SER A 91 -26.70 26.01 -25.00
N VAL A 92 -25.42 25.67 -24.70
CA VAL A 92 -24.31 26.61 -24.56
C VAL A 92 -23.32 26.48 -25.72
N GLU A 93 -22.89 25.26 -26.05
CA GLU A 93 -21.99 24.94 -27.17
C GLU A 93 -22.51 23.70 -27.91
N ARG A 94 -22.85 23.84 -29.20
CA ARG A 94 -23.25 22.69 -30.04
C ARG A 94 -21.99 21.91 -30.46
N ASP A 95 -22.05 20.58 -30.41
CA ASP A 95 -20.98 19.64 -30.82
C ASP A 95 -19.62 19.86 -30.13
N SER A 96 -19.59 19.78 -28.80
CA SER A 96 -18.33 19.65 -28.07
C SER A 96 -17.92 18.17 -27.93
N ARG A 97 -16.62 17.91 -27.79
CA ARG A 97 -16.07 16.57 -27.45
C ARG A 97 -16.77 15.97 -26.22
N GLN A 98 -17.14 16.81 -25.26
CA GLN A 98 -17.82 16.38 -24.04
C GLN A 98 -19.23 15.86 -24.33
N THR A 99 -19.95 16.46 -25.28
CA THR A 99 -21.26 15.97 -25.72
C THR A 99 -21.15 14.61 -26.40
N GLU A 100 -20.17 14.43 -27.30
CA GLU A 100 -19.92 13.14 -27.96
C GLU A 100 -19.58 12.04 -26.94
N GLU A 101 -18.78 12.35 -25.91
CA GLU A 101 -18.44 11.39 -24.85
C GLU A 101 -19.66 10.94 -24.04
N LEU A 102 -20.60 11.85 -23.77
CA LEU A 102 -21.84 11.53 -23.06
C LEU A 102 -22.78 10.69 -23.92
N GLU A 103 -22.88 10.98 -25.23
CA GLU A 103 -23.68 10.19 -26.16
C GLU A 103 -23.13 8.77 -26.32
N ASN A 104 -21.82 8.63 -26.48
CA ASN A 104 -21.13 7.33 -26.49
C ASN A 104 -21.37 6.56 -25.17
N ALA A 105 -21.36 7.26 -24.02
CA ALA A 105 -21.68 6.63 -22.74
C ALA A 105 -23.13 6.15 -22.66
N ILE A 106 -24.10 6.90 -23.18
CA ILE A 106 -25.51 6.47 -23.26
C ILE A 106 -25.66 5.22 -24.12
N GLU A 107 -24.96 5.14 -25.25
CA GLU A 107 -24.94 3.96 -26.11
C GLU A 107 -24.35 2.75 -25.37
N ALA A 108 -23.19 2.91 -24.73
CA ALA A 108 -22.55 1.85 -23.95
C ALA A 108 -23.44 1.31 -22.80
N ILE A 109 -24.18 2.19 -22.11
CA ILE A 109 -25.18 1.74 -21.09
C ILE A 109 -26.33 0.98 -21.76
N THR A 110 -26.71 1.36 -22.98
CA THR A 110 -27.81 0.73 -23.73
C THR A 110 -27.45 -0.67 -24.21
N LEU A 111 -26.23 -0.83 -24.72
CA LEU A 111 -25.68 -2.13 -25.12
C LEU A 111 -25.35 -3.01 -23.90
N GLY A 112 -25.13 -2.39 -22.74
CA GLY A 112 -24.81 -3.08 -21.50
C GLY A 112 -23.31 -3.32 -21.31
N ASP A 113 -22.47 -2.68 -22.12
CA ASP A 113 -21.00 -2.78 -22.09
C ASP A 113 -20.43 -2.09 -20.85
N LYS A 114 -21.09 -1.02 -20.38
CA LYS A 114 -20.64 -0.24 -19.22
C LYS A 114 -21.76 -0.09 -18.19
N ALA A 115 -21.39 -0.26 -16.93
CA ALA A 115 -22.20 0.13 -15.80
C ALA A 115 -21.63 1.41 -15.18
N PHE A 116 -22.53 2.22 -14.62
CA PHE A 116 -22.19 3.47 -13.94
C PHE A 116 -22.69 3.43 -12.52
N GLY A 117 -22.06 4.20 -11.66
CA GLY A 117 -22.42 4.31 -10.26
C GLY A 117 -22.02 5.65 -9.67
N CYS A 118 -22.60 5.93 -8.51
CA CYS A 118 -22.15 6.99 -7.63
C CYS A 118 -20.83 6.54 -6.99
N TYR A 119 -19.74 7.12 -7.48
CA TYR A 119 -18.40 6.93 -6.97
C TYR A 119 -18.04 8.04 -5.99
N HIS A 120 -17.42 7.66 -4.88
CA HIS A 120 -16.84 8.58 -3.92
C HIS A 120 -15.51 8.00 -3.45
N ALA A 121 -14.53 8.88 -3.21
CA ALA A 121 -13.33 8.49 -2.51
C ALA A 121 -12.98 9.51 -1.42
N SER A 122 -12.56 8.99 -0.28
CA SER A 122 -12.04 9.78 0.83
C SER A 122 -10.69 9.25 1.27
N LEU A 123 -9.86 10.17 1.73
CA LEU A 123 -8.51 9.88 2.19
C LEU A 123 -8.38 10.33 3.63
N ILE A 124 -7.95 9.42 4.50
CA ILE A 124 -7.60 9.70 5.90
C ILE A 124 -6.10 9.47 6.05
N VAL A 125 -5.34 10.49 6.45
CA VAL A 125 -3.88 10.40 6.58
C VAL A 125 -3.48 10.63 8.02
N TYR A 126 -2.70 9.71 8.58
CA TYR A 126 -2.38 9.68 10.01
C TYR A 126 -1.00 10.30 10.32
N GLY A 127 -0.83 10.73 11.57
CA GLY A 127 0.41 11.23 12.14
C GLY A 127 0.47 11.02 13.66
N LYS A 128 1.68 11.08 14.22
CA LYS A 128 1.90 10.99 15.68
C LYS A 128 1.60 12.29 16.42
N THR A 129 1.59 13.41 15.70
CA THR A 129 1.20 14.73 16.18
C THR A 129 0.23 15.36 15.17
N PRO A 130 -0.56 16.38 15.56
CA PRO A 130 -1.41 17.13 14.63
C PRO A 130 -0.62 17.67 13.43
N ASP A 131 0.52 18.31 13.68
CA ASP A 131 1.38 18.87 12.64
C ASP A 131 1.88 17.80 11.66
N GLN A 132 2.28 16.64 12.17
CA GLN A 132 2.72 15.53 11.31
C GLN A 132 1.58 14.98 10.46
N ALA A 133 0.35 14.90 10.99
CA ALA A 133 -0.82 14.47 10.22
C ALA A 133 -1.14 15.45 9.09
N ILE A 134 -0.96 16.76 9.32
CA ILE A 134 -1.14 17.81 8.31
C ILE A 134 -0.06 17.73 7.22
N GLU A 135 1.20 17.58 7.63
CA GLU A 135 2.33 17.45 6.71
C GLU A 135 2.18 16.20 5.83
N ASN A 136 1.87 15.05 6.42
CA ASN A 136 1.62 13.82 5.69
C ASN A 136 0.41 13.94 4.76
N GLY A 137 -0.68 14.54 5.23
CA GLY A 137 -1.88 14.77 4.42
C GLY A 137 -1.59 15.63 3.18
N THR A 138 -0.82 16.70 3.35
CA THR A 138 -0.42 17.58 2.25
C THR A 138 0.47 16.84 1.23
N LYS A 139 1.42 16.03 1.71
CA LYS A 139 2.25 15.18 0.85
C LYS A 139 1.39 14.20 0.07
N MET A 140 0.47 13.52 0.73
CA MET A 140 -0.41 12.55 0.08
C MET A 140 -1.32 13.19 -0.97
N ALA A 141 -1.95 14.34 -0.66
CA ALA A 141 -2.78 15.06 -1.61
C ALA A 141 -2.00 15.44 -2.87
N SER A 142 -0.73 15.85 -2.73
CA SER A 142 0.14 16.20 -3.87
C SER A 142 0.42 15.01 -4.80
N VAL A 143 0.50 13.79 -4.26
CA VAL A 143 0.68 12.56 -5.06
C VAL A 143 -0.51 12.38 -6.02
N PHE A 144 -1.73 12.58 -5.52
CA PHE A 144 -2.93 12.51 -6.37
C PHE A 144 -3.01 13.67 -7.36
N THR A 145 -2.59 14.88 -6.98
CA THR A 145 -2.61 16.05 -7.87
C THR A 145 -1.71 15.85 -9.10
N VAL A 146 -0.54 15.21 -8.95
CA VAL A 146 0.32 14.83 -10.08
C VAL A 146 -0.37 13.86 -11.05
N ARG A 147 -1.39 13.16 -10.58
CA ARG A 147 -2.23 12.23 -11.34
C ARG A 147 -3.58 12.83 -11.75
N ASP A 148 -3.71 14.16 -11.76
CA ASP A 148 -4.93 14.92 -12.10
C ASP A 148 -6.14 14.58 -11.20
N ALA A 149 -5.90 14.07 -9.99
CA ALA A 149 -6.93 13.88 -8.96
C ALA A 149 -6.75 14.90 -7.83
N THR A 150 -7.83 15.59 -7.46
CA THR A 150 -7.77 16.62 -6.42
C THR A 150 -8.47 16.11 -5.16
N PHE A 151 -7.68 15.79 -4.13
CA PHE A 151 -8.18 15.59 -2.77
C PHE A 151 -8.12 16.90 -1.99
N VAL A 152 -9.25 17.38 -1.51
CA VAL A 152 -9.38 18.64 -0.75
C VAL A 152 -9.70 18.33 0.70
N ARG A 153 -9.08 19.05 1.63
CA ARG A 153 -9.27 18.83 3.06
C ARG A 153 -10.75 18.94 3.45
N SER A 154 -11.24 17.95 4.19
CA SER A 154 -12.65 17.79 4.53
C SER A 154 -13.02 18.64 5.75
N THR A 155 -12.84 19.95 5.73
CA THR A 155 -13.12 20.79 6.93
C THR A 155 -14.60 20.70 7.34
N MET A 156 -15.53 20.88 6.40
CA MET A 156 -16.97 20.81 6.72
C MET A 156 -17.49 19.38 6.84
N SER A 157 -16.93 18.46 6.06
CA SER A 157 -17.30 17.05 5.93
C SER A 157 -16.46 16.14 6.81
N ASN A 158 -15.66 16.68 7.75
CA ASN A 158 -14.62 15.93 8.47
C ASN A 158 -15.18 14.67 9.14
N ILE A 159 -16.32 14.84 9.80
CA ILE A 159 -17.03 13.78 10.51
C ILE A 159 -17.52 12.72 9.51
N ASP A 160 -18.20 13.14 8.44
CA ASP A 160 -18.72 12.22 7.41
C ASP A 160 -17.58 11.45 6.73
N THR A 161 -16.50 12.16 6.36
CA THR A 161 -15.31 11.62 5.71
C THR A 161 -14.58 10.62 6.59
N TRP A 162 -14.54 10.86 7.90
CA TRP A 162 -13.98 9.89 8.83
C TRP A 162 -14.85 8.63 8.91
N TYR A 163 -16.17 8.76 8.87
CA TYR A 163 -17.07 7.61 9.00
C TYR A 163 -17.14 6.75 7.73
N THR A 164 -16.75 7.24 6.56
CA THR A 164 -16.75 6.44 5.31
C THR A 164 -15.88 5.18 5.41
N GLN A 165 -14.90 5.14 6.31
CA GLN A 165 -14.05 3.96 6.53
C GLN A 165 -14.80 2.75 7.09
N PHE A 166 -16.01 2.96 7.64
CA PHE A 166 -16.81 1.87 8.20
C PHE A 166 -17.73 1.23 7.15
N PRO A 167 -17.82 -0.11 7.12
CA PRO A 167 -18.74 -0.79 6.23
C PRO A 167 -20.19 -0.39 6.55
N GLY A 168 -20.96 -0.08 5.52
CA GLY A 168 -22.38 0.30 5.63
C GLY A 168 -22.64 1.82 5.61
N VAL A 169 -21.61 2.66 5.66
CA VAL A 169 -21.75 4.10 5.41
C VAL A 169 -21.82 4.31 3.90
N THR A 170 -23.03 4.47 3.38
CA THR A 170 -23.29 4.67 1.95
C THR A 170 -23.50 6.13 1.56
N GLU A 171 -23.73 7.00 2.55
CA GLU A 171 -23.83 8.44 2.32
C GLU A 171 -22.44 9.05 2.40
N ALA A 172 -22.00 9.63 1.29
CA ALA A 172 -20.72 10.32 1.20
C ALA A 172 -20.91 11.66 0.51
N MET A 173 -20.14 12.65 0.96
CA MET A 173 -20.16 13.98 0.38
C MET A 173 -19.48 13.95 -1.01
N TYR A 174 -19.93 14.80 -1.92
CA TYR A 174 -19.34 14.95 -3.27
C TYR A 174 -19.28 13.68 -4.14
N PRO A 175 -20.38 12.91 -4.28
CA PRO A 175 -20.39 11.77 -5.17
C PRO A 175 -20.28 12.21 -6.63
N MET A 176 -19.54 11.45 -7.43
CA MET A 176 -19.39 11.64 -8.87
C MET A 176 -19.93 10.43 -9.63
N MET A 177 -20.58 10.66 -10.76
CA MET A 177 -20.95 9.56 -11.65
C MET A 177 -19.71 9.05 -12.38
N LYS A 178 -19.37 7.77 -12.18
CA LYS A 178 -18.22 7.12 -12.84
C LYS A 178 -18.58 5.74 -13.36
N SER A 179 -17.85 5.29 -14.37
CA SER A 179 -18.02 3.94 -14.91
C SER A 179 -17.32 2.91 -14.03
N THR A 180 -17.69 1.63 -14.19
CA THR A 180 -16.97 0.51 -13.58
C THR A 180 -15.52 0.41 -14.05
N GLU A 181 -15.19 0.88 -15.25
CA GLU A 181 -13.81 0.94 -15.75
C GLU A 181 -12.99 1.98 -15.00
N ASN A 182 -13.57 3.15 -14.71
CA ASN A 182 -12.89 4.15 -13.90
C ASN A 182 -12.57 3.59 -12.51
N LEU A 183 -13.55 2.93 -11.88
CA LEU A 183 -13.34 2.24 -10.61
C LEU A 183 -12.24 1.19 -10.71
N ALA A 184 -12.24 0.35 -11.75
CA ALA A 184 -11.21 -0.68 -11.92
C ALA A 184 -9.80 -0.09 -12.08
N CYS A 185 -9.69 1.11 -12.67
CA CYS A 185 -8.41 1.80 -12.82
C CYS A 185 -7.92 2.44 -11.51
N SER A 186 -8.82 3.07 -10.73
CA SER A 186 -8.48 3.74 -9.47
C SER A 186 -8.39 2.80 -8.27
N PHE A 187 -9.13 1.70 -8.30
CA PHE A 187 -9.11 0.65 -7.27
C PHE A 187 -8.10 -0.44 -7.65
N SER A 188 -6.86 0.00 -7.84
CA SER A 188 -5.75 -0.89 -8.11
C SER A 188 -5.43 -1.72 -6.87
N LEU A 189 -5.63 -3.04 -6.95
CA LEU A 189 -5.28 -3.99 -5.88
C LEU A 189 -3.79 -4.37 -5.92
N HIS A 190 -2.95 -3.51 -6.49
CA HIS A 190 -1.52 -3.71 -6.49
C HIS A 190 -0.98 -3.56 -5.07
N SER A 191 0.03 -4.35 -4.72
CA SER A 191 0.71 -4.24 -3.44
C SER A 191 2.19 -4.51 -3.64
N THR A 192 3.02 -3.90 -2.80
CA THR A 192 4.44 -4.24 -2.78
C THR A 192 4.62 -5.63 -2.16
N PRO A 193 5.46 -6.51 -2.75
CA PRO A 193 5.79 -7.78 -2.12
C PRO A 193 6.31 -7.55 -0.70
N THR A 194 5.78 -8.30 0.26
CA THR A 194 6.16 -8.20 1.69
C THR A 194 6.96 -9.40 2.17
N GLY A 195 7.00 -10.48 1.39
CA GLY A 195 7.62 -11.74 1.79
C GLY A 195 6.78 -12.49 2.83
N LYS A 196 7.29 -13.64 3.30
CA LYS A 196 6.57 -14.52 4.22
C LYS A 196 7.07 -14.34 5.65
N VAL A 197 6.24 -13.75 6.50
CA VAL A 197 6.61 -13.42 7.90
C VAL A 197 6.61 -14.65 8.81
N LYS A 198 5.71 -15.61 8.58
CA LYS A 198 5.53 -16.83 9.40
C LYS A 198 5.21 -18.05 8.55
N GLY A 199 5.41 -19.25 9.13
CA GLY A 199 5.16 -20.53 8.47
C GLY A 199 6.24 -20.89 7.44
N ASN A 200 7.43 -20.31 7.58
CA ASN A 200 8.59 -20.67 6.77
C ASN A 200 9.13 -22.06 7.18
N PRO A 201 9.91 -22.73 6.32
CA PRO A 201 10.30 -24.11 6.58
C PRO A 201 11.37 -24.30 7.65
N ILE A 202 12.21 -23.30 7.84
CA ILE A 202 13.38 -23.36 8.72
C ILE A 202 13.15 -22.74 10.10
N GLY A 203 13.93 -23.19 11.07
CA GLY A 203 13.96 -22.63 12.42
C GLY A 203 12.62 -22.71 13.13
N ASP A 204 12.15 -21.57 13.63
CA ASP A 204 10.84 -21.42 14.30
C ASP A 204 9.71 -21.01 13.32
N GLY A 205 9.99 -21.02 12.01
CA GLY A 205 9.08 -20.61 10.95
C GLY A 205 8.92 -19.10 10.78
N THR A 206 9.64 -18.27 11.54
CA THR A 206 9.68 -16.81 11.34
C THR A 206 10.53 -16.43 10.12
N GLY A 207 10.22 -15.29 9.50
CA GLY A 207 10.93 -14.86 8.30
C GLY A 207 12.38 -14.42 8.57
N VAL A 208 13.32 -14.72 7.67
CA VAL A 208 14.77 -14.65 7.94
C VAL A 208 15.29 -13.24 8.16
N MET A 209 15.20 -12.35 7.17
CA MET A 209 15.90 -11.06 7.22
C MET A 209 15.00 -9.92 6.70
N PRO A 210 14.77 -8.85 7.49
CA PRO A 210 14.08 -7.67 6.99
C PRO A 210 14.99 -6.88 6.04
N VAL A 211 14.49 -6.60 4.84
CA VAL A 211 15.14 -5.76 3.82
C VAL A 211 14.14 -4.74 3.27
N LEU A 212 14.64 -3.78 2.49
CA LEU A 212 13.80 -2.80 1.80
C LEU A 212 13.70 -3.16 0.32
N THR A 213 12.51 -3.05 -0.25
CA THR A 213 12.31 -3.08 -1.70
C THR A 213 12.91 -1.83 -2.35
N ALA A 214 12.96 -1.79 -3.69
CA ALA A 214 13.36 -0.60 -4.44
C ALA A 214 12.56 0.64 -4.00
N ASN A 215 11.27 0.46 -3.72
CA ASN A 215 10.34 1.52 -3.31
C ASN A 215 10.29 1.71 -1.79
N LYS A 216 11.32 1.22 -1.06
CA LYS A 216 11.49 1.37 0.39
C LYS A 216 10.38 0.73 1.25
N ALA A 217 9.60 -0.19 0.69
CA ALA A 217 8.70 -1.01 1.49
C ALA A 217 9.47 -2.11 2.23
N LEU A 218 8.98 -2.51 3.41
CA LEU A 218 9.53 -3.65 4.13
C LEU A 218 9.26 -4.97 3.39
N TYR A 219 10.31 -5.72 3.11
CA TYR A 219 10.24 -7.08 2.60
C TYR A 219 10.97 -8.03 3.55
N VAL A 220 10.31 -9.11 3.94
CA VAL A 220 10.92 -10.16 4.77
C VAL A 220 11.52 -11.21 3.84
N LEU A 221 12.83 -11.12 3.65
CA LEU A 221 13.60 -12.07 2.86
C LEU A 221 13.59 -13.44 3.54
N ASN A 222 13.28 -14.46 2.76
CA ASN A 222 13.51 -15.86 3.08
C ASN A 222 14.31 -16.48 1.94
N VAL A 223 15.31 -17.27 2.28
CA VAL A 223 16.13 -17.97 1.27
C VAL A 223 15.55 -19.32 0.88
N HIS A 224 14.66 -19.88 1.71
CA HIS A 224 13.87 -21.07 1.41
C HIS A 224 12.54 -20.63 0.79
N ASP A 225 12.43 -20.78 -0.52
CA ASP A 225 11.20 -20.43 -1.23
C ASP A 225 10.10 -21.42 -0.85
N SER A 226 9.01 -20.91 -0.27
CA SER A 226 7.88 -21.71 0.18
C SER A 226 6.57 -21.04 -0.21
N PRO A 227 5.52 -21.80 -0.53
CA PRO A 227 4.27 -21.23 -1.01
C PRO A 227 3.67 -20.20 -0.03
N PRO A 228 3.14 -19.08 -0.53
CA PRO A 228 2.43 -18.12 0.31
C PRO A 228 1.16 -18.74 0.88
N GLY A 229 0.78 -18.33 2.10
CA GLY A 229 -0.45 -18.78 2.76
C GLY A 229 -0.41 -20.19 3.34
N GLN A 230 0.69 -20.93 3.18
CA GLN A 230 0.86 -22.27 3.76
C GLN A 230 1.82 -22.24 4.95
N ASN A 231 1.61 -23.13 5.91
CA ASN A 231 2.58 -23.38 6.97
C ASN A 231 3.45 -24.57 6.54
N ASN A 232 4.72 -24.30 6.22
CA ASN A 232 5.67 -25.29 5.73
C ASN A 232 6.74 -25.64 6.77
N LEU A 233 6.50 -25.32 8.05
CA LEU A 233 7.47 -25.54 9.13
C LEU A 233 7.94 -27.00 9.17
N GLY A 234 9.26 -27.21 9.07
CA GLY A 234 9.89 -28.52 9.06
C GLY A 234 9.92 -29.23 7.70
N GLU A 235 9.33 -28.63 6.65
CA GLU A 235 9.44 -29.17 5.30
C GLU A 235 10.85 -28.94 4.73
N MET A 236 11.36 -29.94 4.00
CA MET A 236 12.71 -29.89 3.40
C MET A 236 12.71 -29.13 2.08
N LEU A 237 12.28 -27.88 2.08
CA LEU A 237 12.30 -27.02 0.90
C LEU A 237 13.72 -26.44 0.70
N PRO A 238 14.26 -26.44 -0.54
CA PRO A 238 15.60 -25.94 -0.81
C PRO A 238 15.70 -24.44 -0.56
N GLY A 239 16.86 -24.00 -0.07
CA GLY A 239 17.17 -22.59 0.10
C GLY A 239 18.48 -22.22 -0.58
N HIS A 240 18.39 -21.49 -1.69
CA HIS A 240 19.55 -21.10 -2.48
C HIS A 240 19.55 -19.59 -2.70
N ALA A 241 20.68 -18.95 -2.41
CA ALA A 241 20.89 -17.53 -2.63
C ALA A 241 22.23 -17.33 -3.35
N VAL A 242 22.26 -16.38 -4.29
CA VAL A 242 23.48 -16.00 -5.02
C VAL A 242 23.64 -14.50 -4.91
N PHE A 243 24.80 -14.05 -4.40
CA PHE A 243 25.14 -12.64 -4.29
C PHE A 243 26.16 -12.27 -5.36
N THR A 244 25.73 -11.48 -6.35
CA THR A 244 26.58 -11.05 -7.48
C THR A 244 26.81 -9.55 -7.47
N GLY A 245 27.95 -9.11 -8.04
CA GLY A 245 28.31 -7.68 -8.09
C GLY A 245 29.82 -7.46 -8.16
N GLN A 246 30.24 -6.23 -8.44
CA GLN A 246 31.66 -5.86 -8.53
C GLN A 246 32.37 -5.91 -7.17
N THR A 247 33.70 -5.85 -7.16
CA THR A 247 34.48 -5.75 -5.91
C THR A 247 34.13 -4.46 -5.17
N GLY A 248 33.97 -4.54 -3.85
CA GLY A 248 33.67 -3.37 -3.00
C GLY A 248 32.19 -3.01 -2.84
N VAL A 249 31.25 -3.65 -3.57
CA VAL A 249 29.80 -3.32 -3.47
C VAL A 249 29.09 -3.94 -2.26
N GLY A 250 29.81 -4.68 -1.41
CA GLY A 250 29.25 -5.25 -0.17
C GLY A 250 28.69 -6.68 -0.27
N LYS A 251 29.08 -7.49 -1.27
CA LYS A 251 28.63 -8.90 -1.39
C LYS A 251 28.88 -9.73 -0.13
N THR A 252 30.13 -9.76 0.34
CA THR A 252 30.54 -10.48 1.55
C THR A 252 29.79 -9.96 2.79
N THR A 253 29.54 -8.65 2.86
CA THR A 253 28.73 -8.05 3.92
C THR A 253 27.28 -8.54 3.88
N ALA A 254 26.67 -8.66 2.70
CA ALA A 254 25.31 -9.16 2.54
C ALA A 254 25.19 -10.63 2.97
N GLU A 255 26.15 -11.47 2.55
CA GLU A 255 26.25 -12.88 2.97
C GLU A 255 26.43 -13.00 4.49
N ALA A 256 27.39 -12.26 5.05
CA ALA A 256 27.64 -12.20 6.49
C ALA A 256 26.39 -11.79 7.29
N THR A 257 25.66 -10.79 6.78
CA THR A 257 24.43 -10.30 7.42
C THR A 257 23.35 -11.38 7.39
N LEU A 258 23.13 -12.01 6.23
CA LEU A 258 22.18 -13.11 6.10
C LEU A 258 22.52 -14.28 7.03
N LEU A 259 23.80 -14.68 7.09
CA LEU A 259 24.26 -15.76 7.97
C LEU A 259 24.02 -15.42 9.45
N THR A 260 24.24 -14.17 9.84
CA THR A 260 23.95 -13.68 11.20
C THR A 260 22.46 -13.73 11.53
N PHE A 261 21.58 -13.42 10.57
CA PHE A 261 20.15 -13.58 10.78
C PHE A 261 19.75 -15.07 10.89
N LEU A 262 20.36 -15.94 10.09
CA LEU A 262 20.11 -17.38 10.11
C LEU A 262 20.62 -18.04 11.39
N SER A 263 21.68 -17.52 12.01
CA SER A 263 22.30 -18.16 13.19
C SER A 263 21.37 -18.29 14.39
N ARG A 264 20.33 -17.45 14.48
CA ARG A 264 19.29 -17.57 15.52
C ARG A 264 18.51 -18.89 15.46
N PHE A 265 18.59 -19.60 14.33
CA PHE A 265 17.97 -20.90 14.13
C PHE A 265 18.93 -22.07 14.39
N ASP A 266 20.10 -21.79 14.96
CA ASP A 266 21.14 -22.78 15.29
C ASP A 266 21.51 -23.71 14.11
N PRO A 267 21.84 -23.14 12.91
CA PRO A 267 22.16 -23.96 11.75
C PRO A 267 23.56 -24.57 11.86
N LEU A 268 23.76 -25.71 11.19
CA LEU A 268 25.10 -26.19 10.88
C LEU A 268 25.72 -25.32 9.79
N ILE A 269 26.92 -24.78 10.06
CA ILE A 269 27.62 -23.86 9.15
C ILE A 269 28.82 -24.57 8.54
N PHE A 270 28.89 -24.58 7.21
CA PHE A 270 30.07 -24.96 6.45
C PHE A 270 30.40 -23.84 5.47
N GLY A 271 31.64 -23.37 5.47
CA GLY A 271 32.06 -22.23 4.66
C GLY A 271 33.40 -22.47 3.99
N ILE A 272 33.52 -22.02 2.74
CA ILE A 272 34.79 -21.89 2.02
C ILE A 272 35.02 -20.40 1.85
N ASP A 273 35.95 -19.86 2.63
CA ASP A 273 36.19 -18.42 2.73
C ASP A 273 37.52 -18.04 2.06
N TYR A 274 37.43 -17.28 0.98
CA TYR A 274 38.60 -16.78 0.27
C TYR A 274 39.11 -15.49 0.95
N ASN A 275 40.42 -15.39 1.15
CA ASN A 275 41.10 -14.28 1.85
C ASN A 275 40.69 -14.08 3.32
N GLU A 276 40.17 -15.12 3.99
CA GLU A 276 39.77 -15.05 5.41
C GLU A 276 38.77 -13.91 5.71
N SER A 277 37.90 -13.59 4.74
CA SER A 277 36.99 -12.46 4.77
C SER A 277 35.84 -12.58 5.77
N LEU A 278 35.48 -13.81 6.15
CA LEU A 278 34.42 -14.17 7.09
C LEU A 278 34.95 -14.81 8.38
N LYS A 279 36.27 -15.02 8.51
CA LYS A 279 36.90 -15.69 9.66
C LYS A 279 36.37 -15.24 11.01
N HIS A 280 36.35 -13.93 11.27
CA HIS A 280 35.88 -13.40 12.55
C HIS A 280 34.40 -13.69 12.80
N LEU A 281 33.56 -13.60 11.76
CA LEU A 281 32.15 -13.93 11.88
C LEU A 281 31.95 -15.43 12.15
N LEU A 282 32.58 -16.29 11.36
CA LEU A 282 32.46 -17.74 11.50
C LEU A 282 32.90 -18.19 12.90
N CYS A 283 34.04 -17.70 13.40
CA CYS A 283 34.46 -17.96 14.77
C CYS A 283 33.48 -17.42 15.82
N ALA A 284 32.90 -16.23 15.62
CA ALA A 284 31.91 -15.67 16.53
C ALA A 284 30.59 -16.49 16.54
N LEU A 285 30.26 -17.14 15.44
CA LEU A 285 29.16 -18.08 15.32
C LEU A 285 29.50 -19.49 15.83
N GLY A 286 30.68 -19.68 16.43
CA GLY A 286 31.11 -20.94 17.01
C GLY A 286 31.70 -21.95 16.03
N ALA A 287 31.95 -21.56 14.77
CA ALA A 287 32.60 -22.43 13.81
C ALA A 287 34.11 -22.52 14.07
N GLU A 288 34.66 -23.73 13.93
CA GLU A 288 36.11 -23.94 13.87
C GLU A 288 36.64 -23.49 12.50
N TYR A 289 37.72 -22.70 12.50
CA TYR A 289 38.26 -22.10 11.29
C TYR A 289 39.69 -22.57 11.04
N TYR A 290 39.93 -23.13 9.85
CA TYR A 290 41.24 -23.60 9.40
C TYR A 290 41.65 -22.88 8.12
N THR A 291 42.87 -22.35 8.06
CA THR A 291 43.41 -21.71 6.85
C THR A 291 44.24 -22.73 6.07
N VAL A 292 43.81 -23.09 4.86
CA VAL A 292 44.61 -23.91 3.95
C VAL A 292 45.59 -23.03 3.18
N GLN A 293 46.89 -23.26 3.34
CA GLN A 293 47.94 -22.55 2.59
C GLN A 293 48.77 -23.54 1.76
N LEU A 294 49.09 -23.16 0.52
CA LEU A 294 49.89 -24.01 -0.36
C LEU A 294 51.25 -24.30 0.29
N GLY A 295 51.59 -25.59 0.41
CA GLY A 295 52.87 -26.03 0.99
C GLY A 295 52.96 -25.99 2.52
N HIS A 296 51.89 -25.62 3.22
CA HIS A 296 51.81 -25.71 4.68
C HIS A 296 50.77 -26.77 5.06
N PHE A 297 51.19 -27.76 5.85
CA PHE A 297 50.29 -28.74 6.42
C PHE A 297 49.61 -28.13 7.64
N THR A 298 48.28 -28.07 7.61
CA THR A 298 47.43 -27.57 8.70
C THR A 298 46.57 -28.69 9.26
#